data_AF-A0A1P8WXC0-F1
#
_entry.id   AF-A0A1P8WXC0-F1
#
_cell.length_a   1.000
_cell.length_b   1.000
_cell.length_c   1.000
_cell.angle_alpha   90.00
_cell.angle_beta   90.00
_cell.angle_gamma   90.00
#
_symmetry.space_group_name_H-M   'P 1'
#
loop_
_entity.id
_entity.type
_entity.pdbx_description
1 polymer ?
#
loop_
_entity_poly.entity_id
_entity_poly.type
_entity_poly.pdbx_seq_one_letter_code
_entity_poly.pdbx_strand_id
1 'polypeptide(L)'
;MRGLQKEVDEDQANAPILQPLKDRAERILKDMESRNVTGLAAIDLLGALAAEKEALIAEAKASGLSADAFGVMIALRDDPALTGGDIDVRQVAGLIDELRARYPNALLNDDERRRLRGALYLPLLDLSDEDRTRIVDLIMRSLLS
;
A
#
# COMPACT_ATOMS: atom_id res chain seq x y z
N MET A 1 16.75 -13.18 13.80
CA MET A 1 16.75 -12.87 12.35
C MET A 1 15.90 -13.83 11.50
N ARG A 2 14.85 -14.48 12.06
CA ARG A 2 13.93 -15.38 11.31
C ARG A 2 12.44 -15.11 11.61
N GLY A 3 12.12 -14.09 12.42
CA GLY A 3 10.74 -13.81 12.87
C GLY A 3 9.96 -12.96 11.86
N LEU A 4 10.52 -11.83 11.44
CA LEU A 4 9.85 -10.89 10.52
C LEU A 4 9.50 -11.48 9.16
N GLN A 5 10.38 -12.30 8.59
CA GLN A 5 10.13 -12.94 7.29
C GLN A 5 9.02 -13.99 7.39
N LYS A 6 8.94 -14.69 8.54
CA LYS A 6 7.89 -15.66 8.82
C LYS A 6 6.54 -15.01 9.08
N GLU A 7 6.52 -13.88 9.78
CA GLU A 7 5.27 -13.14 10.06
C GLU A 7 4.66 -12.49 8.80
N VAL A 8 5.48 -12.08 7.83
CA VAL A 8 4.97 -11.59 6.54
C VAL A 8 4.43 -12.74 5.68
N ASP A 9 5.06 -13.91 5.72
CA ASP A 9 4.58 -15.10 5.02
C ASP A 9 3.33 -15.73 5.69
N GLU A 10 3.18 -15.60 7.01
CA GLU A 10 2.09 -16.19 7.80
C GLU A 10 0.82 -15.30 7.89
N ASP A 11 0.92 -13.98 7.67
CA ASP A 11 -0.22 -13.04 7.72
C ASP A 11 -0.61 -12.52 6.33
N GLN A 12 -0.94 -13.46 5.43
CA GLN A 12 -1.44 -13.16 4.07
C GLN A 12 -2.59 -12.15 4.06
N ALA A 13 -3.40 -12.12 5.13
CA ALA A 13 -4.52 -11.20 5.25
C ALA A 13 -4.09 -9.73 5.30
N ASN A 14 -2.90 -9.42 5.83
CA ASN A 14 -2.39 -8.05 5.92
C ASN A 14 -1.28 -7.75 4.89
N ALA A 15 -1.03 -8.64 3.94
CA ALA A 15 0.05 -8.51 2.97
C ALA A 15 0.11 -7.12 2.26
N PRO A 16 -1.00 -6.51 1.81
CA PRO A 16 -0.97 -5.18 1.19
C PRO A 16 -0.47 -4.06 2.13
N ILE A 17 -0.70 -4.22 3.44
CA ILE A 17 -0.29 -3.27 4.48
C ILE A 17 1.18 -3.51 4.86
N LEU A 18 1.60 -4.78 4.87
CA LEU A 18 2.92 -5.19 5.35
C LEU A 18 4.02 -5.11 4.27
N GLN A 19 3.65 -5.21 2.99
CA GLN A 19 4.62 -5.22 1.89
C GLN A 19 5.49 -3.95 1.84
N PRO A 20 4.95 -2.72 1.96
CA PRO A 20 5.78 -1.51 1.99
C PRO A 20 6.74 -1.46 3.19
N LEU A 21 6.33 -2.00 4.35
CA LEU A 21 7.18 -2.05 5.54
C LEU A 21 8.32 -3.06 5.36
N LYS A 22 8.03 -4.20 4.73
CA LYS A 22 9.04 -5.20 4.35
C LYS A 22 10.09 -4.61 3.40
N ASP A 23 9.67 -3.92 2.34
CA ASP A 23 10.59 -3.30 1.38
C ASP A 23 11.52 -2.26 2.06
N ARG A 24 10.98 -1.49 3.02
CA ARG A 24 11.77 -0.55 3.84
C ARG A 24 12.75 -1.27 4.76
N ALA A 25 12.33 -2.36 5.41
CA ALA A 25 13.21 -3.16 6.25
C ALA A 25 14.36 -3.79 5.45
N GLU A 26 14.08 -4.32 4.26
CA GLU A 26 15.10 -4.88 3.35
C GLU A 26 16.12 -3.81 2.92
N ARG A 27 15.66 -2.58 2.66
CA ARG A 27 16.55 -1.46 2.33
C ARG A 27 17.47 -1.10 3.49
N ILE A 28 16.96 -1.04 4.72
CA ILE A 28 17.77 -0.76 5.93
C ILE A 28 18.85 -1.82 6.12
N LEU A 29 18.50 -3.10 5.95
CA LEU A 29 19.46 -4.20 6.05
C LEU A 29 20.55 -4.09 4.99
N LYS A 30 20.18 -3.78 3.75
CA LYS A 30 21.14 -3.57 2.66
C LYS A 30 22.06 -2.38 2.90
N ASP A 31 21.55 -1.29 3.47
CA ASP A 31 22.35 -0.12 3.81
C ASP A 31 23.32 -0.42 4.96
N MET A 32 22.92 -1.26 5.92
CA MET A 32 23.81 -1.75 6.98
C MET A 32 24.91 -2.66 6.41
N GLU A 33 24.57 -3.59 5.52
CA GLU A 33 25.54 -4.46 4.82
C GLU A 33 26.54 -3.65 3.99
N SER A 34 26.05 -2.60 3.33
CA SER A 34 26.86 -1.66 2.54
C SER A 34 27.64 -0.66 3.40
N ARG A 35 27.52 -0.73 4.73
CA ARG A 35 28.12 0.20 5.71
C ARG A 35 27.72 1.67 5.53
N ASN A 36 26.57 1.92 4.89
CA ASN A 36 25.98 3.26 4.78
C ASN A 36 25.34 3.71 6.11
N VAL A 37 24.91 2.76 6.93
CA VAL A 37 24.43 2.98 8.30
C VAL A 37 25.11 2.03 9.27
N THR A 38 25.26 2.48 10.52
CA THR A 38 25.83 1.64 11.58
C THR A 38 24.82 0.58 12.03
N GLY A 39 25.31 -0.52 12.61
CA GLY A 39 24.43 -1.56 13.15
C GLY A 39 23.48 -1.06 14.24
N LEU A 40 23.93 -0.09 15.06
CA LEU A 40 23.08 0.53 16.08
C LEU A 40 21.96 1.36 15.44
N ALA A 41 22.29 2.20 14.45
CA ALA A 41 21.29 2.98 13.72
C ALA A 41 20.29 2.08 12.98
N ALA A 42 20.75 0.96 12.41
CA ALA A 42 19.87 -0.01 11.76
C ALA A 42 18.88 -0.65 12.75
N ILE A 43 19.31 -0.97 13.98
CA ILE A 43 18.44 -1.49 15.05
C ILE A 43 17.37 -0.46 15.42
N ASP A 44 17.74 0.80 15.59
CA ASP A 44 16.79 1.86 15.92
C ASP A 44 15.74 2.06 14.81
N LEU A 45 16.18 2.04 13.54
CA LEU A 45 15.28 2.14 12.38
C LEU A 45 14.33 0.94 12.27
N LEU A 46 14.82 -0.28 12.52
CA LEU A 46 13.98 -1.49 12.54
C LEU A 46 13.00 -1.48 13.72
N GLY A 47 13.40 -0.96 14.88
CA GLY A 47 12.52 -0.76 16.03
C GLY A 47 11.38 0.21 15.73
N ALA A 48 11.69 1.34 15.08
CA ALA A 48 10.68 2.30 14.62
C ALA A 48 9.70 1.68 13.62
N LEU A 49 10.18 0.87 12.67
CA LEU A 49 9.33 0.15 11.73
C LEU A 49 8.41 -0.87 12.42
N ALA A 50 8.87 -1.53 13.48
CA ALA A 50 8.04 -2.46 14.24
C ALA A 50 6.87 -1.72 14.95
N ALA A 51 7.14 -0.55 15.54
CA ALA A 51 6.10 0.28 16.12
C ALA A 51 5.11 0.82 15.05
N GLU A 52 5.63 1.21 13.88
CA GLU A 52 4.81 1.64 12.73
C GLU A 52 3.88 0.50 12.25
N LYS A 53 4.40 -0.74 12.16
CA LYS A 53 3.61 -1.94 11.82
C LYS A 53 2.44 -2.11 12.79
N GLU A 54 2.69 -2.09 14.09
CA GLU A 54 1.64 -2.28 15.09
C GLU A 54 0.57 -1.20 15.03
N ALA A 55 0.99 0.06 14.86
CA ALA A 55 0.07 1.19 14.70
C ALA A 55 -0.81 1.03 13.46
N LEU A 56 -0.22 0.66 12.31
CA LEU A 56 -0.96 0.47 11.07
C LEU A 56 -1.94 -0.71 11.15
N ILE A 57 -1.57 -1.82 11.80
CA ILE A 57 -2.49 -2.95 12.01
C ILE A 57 -3.66 -2.55 12.92
N ALA A 58 -3.40 -1.77 13.97
CA ALA A 58 -4.44 -1.27 14.85
C ALA A 58 -5.39 -0.30 14.11
N GLU A 59 -4.82 0.59 13.30
CA GLU A 59 -5.58 1.52 12.45
C GLU A 59 -6.41 0.78 11.40
N ALA A 60 -5.85 -0.25 10.75
CA ALA A 60 -6.56 -1.09 9.80
C ALA A 60 -7.80 -1.74 10.44
N LYS A 61 -7.63 -2.35 11.62
CA LYS A 61 -8.74 -2.93 12.40
C LYS A 61 -9.80 -1.90 12.78
N ALA A 62 -9.40 -0.68 13.13
CA ALA A 62 -10.32 0.40 13.48
C ALA A 62 -11.03 1.00 12.26
N SER A 63 -10.42 0.93 11.08
CA SER A 63 -10.93 1.57 9.86
C SER A 63 -12.19 0.89 9.31
N GLY A 64 -12.33 -0.42 9.55
CA GLY A 64 -13.37 -1.27 8.97
C GLY A 64 -13.17 -1.60 7.49
N LEU A 65 -12.06 -1.17 6.89
CA LEU A 65 -11.69 -1.46 5.50
C LEU A 65 -11.06 -2.85 5.38
N SER A 66 -11.14 -3.46 4.20
CA SER A 66 -10.29 -4.63 3.89
C SER A 66 -8.80 -4.24 3.89
N ALA A 67 -7.91 -5.23 3.92
CA ALA A 67 -6.48 -4.96 3.86
C ALA A 67 -6.03 -4.36 2.53
N ASP A 68 -6.65 -4.75 1.40
CA ASP A 68 -6.39 -4.17 0.08
C ASP A 68 -6.80 -2.68 0.07
N ALA A 69 -8.03 -2.39 0.53
CA ALA A 69 -8.56 -1.03 0.61
C ALA A 69 -7.74 -0.15 1.56
N PHE A 70 -7.40 -0.66 2.74
CA PHE A 70 -6.59 0.06 3.71
C PHE A 70 -5.16 0.30 3.20
N GLY A 71 -4.54 -0.70 2.57
CA GLY A 71 -3.21 -0.55 1.95
C GLY A 71 -3.20 0.58 0.92
N VAL A 72 -4.23 0.64 0.07
CA VAL A 72 -4.41 1.77 -0.88
C VAL A 72 -4.59 3.09 -0.15
N MET A 73 -5.41 3.16 0.90
CA MET A 73 -5.63 4.38 1.68
C MET A 73 -4.30 4.92 2.23
N ILE A 74 -3.49 4.06 2.83
CA ILE A 74 -2.18 4.43 3.41
C ILE A 74 -1.20 4.87 2.32
N ALA A 75 -1.20 4.21 1.16
CA ALA A 75 -0.35 4.59 0.04
C ALA A 75 -0.69 5.97 -0.54
N LEU A 76 -1.95 6.41 -0.40
CA LEU A 76 -2.46 7.65 -0.98
C LEU A 76 -2.58 8.82 0.01
N ARG A 77 -2.66 8.58 1.32
CA ARG A 77 -2.97 9.62 2.32
C ARG A 77 -1.98 10.79 2.36
N ASP A 78 -0.72 10.55 1.99
CA ASP A 78 0.36 11.54 2.00
C ASP A 78 0.67 12.07 0.58
N ASP A 79 -0.14 11.73 -0.43
CA ASP A 79 0.10 12.14 -1.81
C ASP A 79 -0.17 13.65 -1.99
N PRO A 80 0.79 14.43 -2.55
CA PRO A 80 0.62 15.88 -2.70
C PRO A 80 -0.55 16.27 -3.60
N ALA A 81 -0.93 15.41 -4.56
CA ALA A 81 -2.08 15.67 -5.44
C ALA A 81 -3.43 15.47 -4.72
N LEU A 82 -3.44 14.76 -3.58
CA LEU A 82 -4.65 14.44 -2.81
C LEU A 82 -4.76 15.25 -1.52
N THR A 83 -3.63 15.65 -0.92
CA THR A 83 -3.57 16.38 0.36
C THR A 83 -4.06 17.83 0.33
N GLY A 84 -4.46 18.35 -0.84
CA GLY A 84 -5.04 19.69 -1.00
C GLY A 84 -6.28 19.73 -1.90
N GLY A 85 -6.81 18.57 -2.29
CA GLY A 85 -7.99 18.46 -3.18
C GLY A 85 -9.27 18.10 -2.44
N ASP A 86 -10.39 18.12 -3.16
CA ASP A 86 -11.71 17.69 -2.66
C ASP A 86 -11.88 16.15 -2.67
N ILE A 87 -10.86 15.41 -3.12
CA ILE A 87 -10.92 13.95 -3.22
C ILE A 87 -10.67 13.33 -1.84
N ASP A 88 -11.71 12.70 -1.31
CA ASP A 88 -11.63 11.93 -0.08
C ASP A 88 -10.94 10.58 -0.33
N VAL A 89 -9.68 10.47 0.10
CA VAL A 89 -8.85 9.25 0.00
C VAL A 89 -9.55 8.04 0.64
N ARG A 90 -10.33 8.23 1.71
CA ARG A 90 -11.05 7.14 2.36
C ARG A 90 -12.20 6.63 1.48
N GLN A 91 -12.88 7.52 0.77
CA GLN A 91 -13.90 7.11 -0.20
C GLN A 91 -13.27 6.34 -1.37
N VAL A 92 -12.14 6.81 -1.90
CA VAL A 92 -11.39 6.09 -2.95
C VAL A 92 -11.00 4.70 -2.48
N ALA A 93 -10.49 4.58 -1.26
CA ALA A 93 -10.15 3.29 -0.65
C ALA A 93 -11.37 2.37 -0.48
N GLY A 94 -12.52 2.90 -0.06
CA GLY A 94 -13.75 2.13 0.08
C GLY A 94 -14.26 1.50 -1.23
N LEU A 95 -13.99 2.14 -2.38
CA LEU A 95 -14.35 1.61 -3.69
C LEU A 95 -13.51 0.39 -4.08
N ILE A 96 -12.34 0.18 -3.47
CA ILE A 96 -11.43 -0.92 -3.84
C ILE A 96 -12.09 -2.27 -3.65
N ASP A 97 -12.85 -2.47 -2.58
CA ASP A 97 -13.53 -3.75 -2.31
C ASP A 97 -14.59 -4.05 -3.37
N GLU A 98 -15.37 -3.05 -3.77
CA GLU A 98 -16.36 -3.19 -4.83
C GLU A 98 -15.69 -3.51 -6.17
N LEU A 99 -14.58 -2.85 -6.48
CA LEU A 99 -13.83 -3.06 -7.71
C LEU A 99 -13.17 -4.44 -7.74
N ARG A 100 -12.65 -4.93 -6.61
CA ARG A 100 -12.09 -6.27 -6.47
C ARG A 100 -13.14 -7.35 -6.61
N ALA A 101 -14.33 -7.16 -6.03
CA ALA A 101 -15.47 -8.05 -6.22
C ALA A 101 -15.97 -8.06 -7.69
N ARG A 102 -15.89 -6.91 -8.37
CA ARG A 102 -16.31 -6.77 -9.77
C ARG A 102 -15.30 -7.34 -10.77
N TYR A 103 -14.02 -7.32 -10.44
CA TYR A 103 -12.91 -7.77 -11.29
C TYR A 103 -12.00 -8.77 -10.54
N PRO A 104 -12.53 -9.93 -10.12
CA PRO A 104 -11.82 -10.86 -9.26
C PRO A 104 -10.60 -11.51 -9.93
N ASN A 105 -10.55 -11.55 -11.26
CA ASN A 105 -9.47 -12.18 -12.03
C ASN A 105 -8.51 -11.15 -12.65
N ALA A 106 -8.53 -9.88 -12.24
CA ALA A 106 -7.70 -8.82 -12.81
C ALA A 106 -6.17 -9.12 -12.75
N LEU A 107 -5.74 -10.05 -11.91
CA LEU A 107 -4.35 -10.57 -11.86
C LEU A 107 -3.99 -11.43 -13.08
N LEU A 108 -4.92 -12.23 -13.58
CA LEU A 108 -4.68 -13.23 -14.63
C LEU A 108 -5.37 -12.90 -15.95
N ASN A 109 -6.26 -11.91 -15.96
CA ASN A 109 -7.06 -11.52 -17.12
C ASN A 109 -6.79 -10.05 -17.47
N ASP A 110 -6.12 -9.84 -18.61
CA ASP A 110 -5.77 -8.51 -19.11
C ASP A 110 -7.00 -7.61 -19.38
N ASP A 111 -8.13 -8.18 -19.78
CA ASP A 111 -9.34 -7.39 -20.04
C ASP A 111 -10.00 -6.92 -18.74
N GLU A 112 -10.06 -7.78 -17.72
CA GLU A 112 -10.48 -7.36 -16.38
C GLU A 112 -9.50 -6.34 -15.80
N ARG A 113 -8.19 -6.53 -16.00
CA ARG A 113 -7.16 -5.58 -15.58
C ARG A 113 -7.36 -4.20 -16.22
N ARG A 114 -7.64 -4.15 -17.53
CA ARG A 114 -7.95 -2.89 -18.25
C ARG A 114 -9.22 -2.23 -17.72
N ARG A 115 -10.26 -3.01 -17.44
CA ARG A 115 -11.54 -2.50 -16.91
C ARG A 115 -11.41 -1.99 -15.47
N LEU A 116 -10.69 -2.72 -14.61
CA LEU A 116 -10.33 -2.28 -13.26
C LEU A 116 -9.59 -0.95 -13.32
N ARG A 117 -8.55 -0.86 -14.18
CA ARG A 117 -7.82 0.38 -14.40
C ARG A 117 -8.75 1.52 -14.79
N GLY A 118 -9.62 1.32 -15.80
CA GLY A 118 -10.58 2.34 -16.23
C GLY A 118 -11.56 2.77 -15.12
N ALA A 119 -11.99 1.84 -14.28
CA ALA A 119 -12.87 2.13 -13.15
C ALA A 119 -12.20 3.03 -12.10
N LEU A 120 -10.88 2.92 -11.92
CA LEU A 120 -10.11 3.75 -10.98
C LEU A 120 -9.92 5.20 -11.46
N TYR A 121 -10.09 5.49 -12.75
CA TYR A 121 -10.00 6.88 -13.26
C TYR A 121 -11.22 7.73 -12.85
N LEU A 122 -12.40 7.11 -12.68
CA LEU A 122 -13.66 7.80 -12.36
C LEU A 122 -13.63 8.62 -11.06
N PRO A 123 -13.21 8.07 -9.90
CA PRO A 123 -13.16 8.86 -8.67
C PRO A 123 -12.04 9.90 -8.64
N LEU A 124 -11.16 9.91 -9.65
CA LEU A 124 -9.97 10.77 -9.72
C LEU A 124 -10.08 11.79 -10.85
N LEU A 125 -11.27 12.01 -11.41
CA LEU A 125 -11.46 12.85 -12.60
C LEU A 125 -11.05 14.30 -12.40
N ASP A 126 -11.14 14.82 -11.17
CA ASP A 126 -10.79 16.20 -10.82
C ASP A 126 -9.28 16.46 -10.75
N LEU A 127 -8.46 15.41 -10.83
CA LEU A 127 -7.00 15.53 -10.89
C LEU A 127 -6.51 15.84 -12.30
N SER A 128 -5.30 16.40 -12.36
CA SER A 128 -4.55 16.52 -13.61
C SER A 128 -4.35 15.15 -14.27
N ASP A 129 -4.24 15.10 -15.60
CA ASP A 129 -4.01 13.85 -16.33
C ASP A 129 -2.76 13.10 -15.84
N GLU A 130 -1.71 13.84 -15.49
CA GLU A 130 -0.45 13.32 -14.99
C GLU A 130 -0.62 12.69 -13.60
N ASP A 131 -1.21 13.43 -12.65
CA ASP A 131 -1.43 12.94 -11.28
C ASP A 131 -2.40 11.76 -11.25
N ARG A 132 -3.48 11.86 -12.04
CA ARG A 132 -4.47 10.79 -12.16
C ARG A 132 -3.84 9.51 -12.67
N THR A 133 -3.04 9.58 -13.73
CA THR A 133 -2.36 8.40 -14.28
C THR A 133 -1.40 7.79 -13.27
N ARG A 134 -0.60 8.64 -12.60
CA ARG A 134 0.37 8.23 -11.57
C ARG A 134 -0.31 7.54 -10.38
N ILE A 135 -1.41 8.10 -9.88
CA ILE A 135 -2.16 7.55 -8.76
C ILE A 135 -2.82 6.22 -9.15
N VAL A 136 -3.44 6.13 -10.33
CA VAL A 136 -4.01 4.87 -10.82
C VAL A 136 -2.93 3.78 -10.96
N ASP A 137 -1.73 4.13 -11.45
CA ASP A 137 -0.61 3.20 -11.51
C ASP A 137 -0.16 2.72 -10.13
N LEU A 138 -0.13 3.61 -9.14
CA LEU A 138 0.21 3.27 -7.76
C LEU A 138 -0.82 2.30 -7.16
N ILE A 139 -2.11 2.58 -7.31
CA ILE A 139 -3.20 1.70 -6.85
C ILE A 139 -3.09 0.34 -7.54
N MET A 140 -2.92 0.32 -8.87
CA MET A 140 -2.80 -0.94 -9.62
C MET A 140 -1.59 -1.77 -9.19
N ARG A 141 -0.46 -1.14 -8.84
CA ARG A 141 0.70 -1.86 -8.29
C ARG A 141 0.40 -2.45 -6.92
N SER A 142 -0.29 -1.71 -6.05
CA SER A 142 -0.68 -2.17 -4.72
C SER A 142 -1.66 -3.35 -4.75
N LEU A 143 -2.53 -3.43 -5.76
CA LEU A 143 -3.56 -4.47 -5.86
C LEU A 143 -3.12 -5.73 -6.61
N LEU A 144 -2.04 -5.61 -7.39
CA LEU A 144 -1.56 -6.67 -8.30
C LEU A 144 -0.15 -7.17 -7.95
N SER A 145 0.41 -6.74 -6.82
CA SER A 145 1.70 -7.18 -6.29
C SER A 145 1.62 -8.58 -5.68
#